data_AF-A0A852ZA67-F1
#
_entry.id   AF-A0A852ZA67-F1
#
_cell.length_a   1.000
_cell.length_b   1.000
_cell.length_c   1.000
_cell.angle_alpha   90.00
_cell.angle_beta   90.00
_cell.angle_gamma   90.00
#
_symmetry.space_group_name_H-M   'P 1'
#
loop_
_entity.id
_entity.type
_entity.pdbx_description
1 polymer ?
#
loop_
_entity_poly.entity_id
_entity_poly.type
_entity_poly.pdbx_seq_one_letter_code
_entity_poly.pdbx_strand_id
1 'polypeptide(L)'
;MVGAGSGTRTRSPARRRFAVLASLSVVAVFTAASAQAAQATDEDVRQHCVLDTASQQRTCYDSFSAATGAGQRIADTSGSVIGATVFEDAEYGGASLTITVPEPCPKNDEVDFWLDLDDSWKNRISSVQAWSTCWVWLYPDSGDRAGPYKEKAPRLNSGINDRTVTVGLS
;
A
#
# COMPACT_ATOMS: atom_id res chain seq x y z
N MET A 1 -38.77 -12.91 -32.04
CA MET A 1 -38.15 -14.00 -32.85
C MET A 1 -36.75 -13.52 -33.18
N VAL A 2 -35.71 -13.92 -32.44
CA VAL A 2 -34.84 -15.10 -32.70
C VAL A 2 -34.31 -15.05 -34.15
N GLY A 3 -33.02 -15.01 -34.45
CA GLY A 3 -31.87 -15.38 -33.63
C GLY A 3 -30.52 -15.05 -34.25
N ALA A 4 -29.50 -15.57 -33.57
CA ALA A 4 -28.07 -15.41 -33.78
C ALA A 4 -27.53 -16.03 -35.09
N GLY A 5 -26.37 -15.56 -35.52
CA GLY A 5 -25.58 -16.15 -36.60
C GLY A 5 -24.08 -16.00 -36.35
N SER A 6 -23.50 -17.05 -35.78
CA SER A 6 -22.06 -17.26 -35.51
C SER A 6 -21.23 -17.36 -36.79
N GLY A 7 -19.96 -16.92 -36.71
CA GLY A 7 -19.03 -16.86 -37.84
C GLY A 7 -18.48 -18.19 -38.34
N THR A 8 -17.55 -18.14 -39.29
CA THR A 8 -16.62 -19.25 -39.59
C THR A 8 -15.35 -18.74 -40.26
N ARG A 9 -14.23 -19.29 -39.79
CA ARG A 9 -12.86 -19.08 -40.25
C ARG A 9 -12.65 -19.78 -41.59
N THR A 10 -12.05 -19.10 -42.54
CA THR A 10 -11.55 -19.68 -43.78
C THR A 10 -10.29 -20.49 -43.51
N ARG A 11 -10.37 -21.80 -43.72
CA ARG A 11 -9.22 -22.70 -43.90
C ARG A 11 -8.95 -22.84 -45.40
N SER A 12 -7.69 -22.83 -45.80
CA SER A 12 -7.23 -23.46 -47.04
C SER A 12 -6.03 -24.38 -46.78
N PRO A 13 -5.82 -25.39 -47.65
CA PRO A 13 -5.21 -26.67 -47.28
C PRO A 13 -3.90 -26.98 -48.04
N ALA A 14 -3.45 -28.24 -47.87
CA ALA A 14 -2.42 -29.00 -48.60
C ALA A 14 -1.03 -28.98 -47.93
N ARG A 15 -0.72 -29.95 -47.05
CA ARG A 15 -0.29 -31.34 -47.35
C ARG A 15 0.80 -31.44 -48.42
N ARG A 16 2.05 -31.62 -47.98
CA ARG A 16 2.98 -32.59 -48.56
C ARG A 16 3.60 -33.44 -47.45
N ARG A 17 3.71 -34.72 -47.75
CA ARG A 17 4.06 -35.83 -46.85
C ARG A 17 5.54 -36.20 -47.01
N PHE A 18 6.04 -36.90 -45.99
CA PHE A 18 7.24 -37.75 -45.93
C PHE A 18 8.59 -37.00 -45.85
N ALA A 19 9.57 -37.41 -45.04
CA ALA A 19 9.87 -38.75 -44.54
C ALA A 19 10.51 -38.73 -43.14
N VAL A 20 10.31 -39.84 -42.43
CA VAL A 20 11.00 -40.24 -41.20
C VAL A 20 12.41 -40.71 -41.54
N LEU A 21 13.42 -40.18 -40.85
CA LEU A 21 14.72 -40.82 -40.66
C LEU A 21 15.16 -40.64 -39.21
N ALA A 22 15.46 -41.77 -38.57
CA ALA A 22 15.96 -41.87 -37.21
C ALA A 22 17.40 -41.38 -37.10
N SER A 23 17.75 -40.76 -35.98
CA SER A 23 19.14 -40.72 -35.48
C SER A 23 19.15 -40.42 -33.98
N LEU A 24 19.75 -41.33 -33.22
CA LEU A 24 20.10 -41.16 -31.82
C LEU A 24 21.19 -40.09 -31.70
N SER A 25 20.96 -39.08 -30.87
CA SER A 25 22.01 -38.28 -30.24
C SER A 25 21.45 -37.72 -28.94
N VAL A 26 21.77 -38.39 -27.83
CA VAL A 26 21.60 -37.84 -26.49
C VAL A 26 22.65 -36.75 -26.33
N VAL A 27 22.22 -35.49 -26.40
CA VAL A 27 22.95 -34.37 -25.81
C VAL A 27 21.97 -33.68 -24.88
N ALA A 28 22.06 -34.02 -23.60
CA ALA A 28 21.42 -33.29 -22.53
C ALA A 28 22.09 -31.91 -22.44
N VAL A 29 21.57 -30.93 -23.17
CA VAL A 29 21.92 -29.53 -22.94
C VAL A 29 21.09 -29.06 -21.76
N PHE A 30 21.71 -29.11 -20.58
CA PHE A 30 21.26 -28.37 -19.41
C PHE A 30 21.33 -26.86 -19.74
N THR A 31 20.26 -26.29 -20.27
CA THR A 31 20.07 -24.83 -20.18
C THR A 31 19.47 -24.55 -18.83
N ALA A 32 20.32 -24.05 -17.95
CA ALA A 32 20.03 -23.63 -16.58
C ALA A 32 18.69 -22.90 -16.49
N ALA A 33 17.90 -23.30 -15.49
CA ALA A 33 16.81 -22.49 -14.99
C ALA A 33 17.35 -21.08 -14.74
N SER A 34 16.82 -20.09 -15.44
CA SER A 34 16.93 -18.72 -14.98
C SER A 34 16.10 -18.64 -13.72
N ALA A 35 16.71 -18.94 -12.58
CA ALA A 35 16.26 -18.40 -11.32
C ALA A 35 16.30 -16.88 -11.49
N GLN A 36 15.17 -16.28 -11.86
CA GLN A 36 14.94 -14.90 -11.48
C GLN A 36 14.93 -14.91 -9.95
N ALA A 37 16.10 -14.69 -9.36
CA ALA A 37 16.14 -14.01 -8.08
C ALA A 37 15.39 -12.69 -8.32
N ALA A 38 14.14 -12.60 -7.86
CA ALA A 38 13.53 -11.31 -7.66
C ALA A 38 14.49 -10.56 -6.75
N GLN A 39 15.22 -9.61 -7.35
CA GLN A 39 16.12 -8.76 -6.62
C GLN A 39 15.22 -7.98 -5.67
N ALA A 40 15.34 -8.23 -4.37
CA ALA A 40 14.93 -7.28 -3.37
C ALA A 40 15.89 -6.08 -3.50
N THR A 41 15.66 -5.25 -4.50
CA THR A 41 16.11 -3.87 -4.49
C THR A 41 15.01 -3.10 -3.79
N ASP A 42 15.04 -3.06 -2.46
CA ASP A 42 14.13 -2.21 -1.68
C ASP A 42 14.99 -1.42 -0.68
N GLU A 43 15.23 -0.14 -0.92
CA GLU A 43 14.30 0.92 -0.52
C GLU A 43 14.23 1.12 1.00
N ASP A 44 15.38 1.11 1.69
CA ASP A 44 15.62 2.00 2.84
C ASP A 44 15.96 3.43 2.37
N VAL A 45 15.40 3.83 1.22
CA VAL A 45 15.10 5.23 0.99
C VAL A 45 13.93 5.48 1.93
N ARG A 46 14.08 6.40 2.88
CA ARG A 46 12.99 6.78 3.78
C ARG A 46 11.81 7.30 2.96
N GLN A 47 10.92 6.41 2.57
CA GLN A 47 9.85 6.73 1.63
C GLN A 47 8.75 7.50 2.34
N HIS A 48 8.14 8.40 1.58
CA HIS A 48 7.00 9.16 2.05
C HIS A 48 5.78 8.74 1.25
N CYS A 49 4.87 8.01 1.88
CA CYS A 49 3.74 7.42 1.20
C CYS A 49 2.43 8.14 1.54
N VAL A 50 1.50 8.09 0.60
CA VAL A 50 0.10 8.44 0.81
C VAL A 50 -0.73 7.17 0.71
N LEU A 51 -1.58 6.93 1.70
CA LEU A 51 -2.59 5.87 1.69
C LEU A 51 -3.96 6.51 1.61
N ASP A 52 -4.65 6.25 0.51
CA ASP A 52 -6.06 6.61 0.35
C ASP A 52 -6.95 5.49 0.85
N THR A 53 -7.67 5.71 1.95
CA THR A 53 -8.51 4.66 2.54
C THR A 53 -9.74 4.34 1.70
N ALA A 54 -10.18 5.26 0.84
CA ALA A 54 -11.32 5.04 -0.05
C ALA A 54 -11.00 3.99 -1.12
N SER A 55 -9.83 4.10 -1.75
CA SER A 55 -9.37 3.18 -2.80
C SER A 55 -8.44 2.06 -2.32
N GLN A 56 -7.97 2.14 -1.06
CA GLN A 56 -6.93 1.28 -0.49
C GLN A 56 -5.60 1.35 -1.27
N GLN A 57 -5.39 2.42 -2.05
CA GLN A 57 -4.17 2.58 -2.85
C GLN A 57 -3.10 3.31 -2.04
N ARG A 58 -1.89 2.76 -2.04
CA ARG A 58 -0.70 3.40 -1.50
C ARG A 58 0.23 3.84 -2.62
N THR A 59 0.66 5.10 -2.58
CA THR A 59 1.65 5.66 -3.50
C THR A 59 2.77 6.32 -2.72
N CYS A 60 4.02 5.99 -3.03
CA CYS A 60 5.20 6.49 -2.32
C CYS A 60 5.99 7.50 -3.17
N TYR A 61 6.68 8.40 -2.47
CA TYR A 61 7.39 9.54 -3.02
C TYR A 61 8.75 9.70 -2.34
N ASP A 62 9.70 10.31 -3.05
CA ASP A 62 11.07 10.55 -2.57
C ASP A 62 11.16 11.63 -1.46
N SER A 63 10.10 12.40 -1.23
CA SER A 63 10.12 13.47 -0.22
C SER A 63 8.77 13.66 0.48
N PHE A 64 8.82 14.07 1.74
CA PHE A 64 7.64 14.35 2.54
C PHE A 64 6.73 15.42 1.91
N SER A 65 7.33 16.46 1.34
CA SER A 65 6.60 17.52 0.63
C SER A 65 5.85 17.00 -0.61
N ALA A 66 6.44 16.06 -1.35
CA ALA A 66 5.78 15.47 -2.51
C ALA A 66 4.60 14.59 -2.09
N ALA A 67 4.77 13.79 -1.03
CA ALA A 67 3.71 12.96 -0.47
C ALA A 67 2.54 13.78 0.08
N THR A 68 2.81 14.75 0.95
CA THR A 68 1.76 15.64 1.49
C THR A 68 1.06 16.44 0.39
N GLY A 69 1.80 16.95 -0.58
CA GLY A 69 1.22 17.60 -1.76
C GLY A 69 0.36 16.67 -2.62
N ALA A 70 0.66 15.37 -2.65
CA ALA A 70 -0.19 14.37 -3.29
C ALA A 70 -1.45 14.05 -2.48
N GLY A 71 -1.33 13.87 -1.17
CA GLY A 71 -2.47 13.69 -0.27
C GLY A 71 -3.45 14.86 -0.34
N GLN A 72 -2.93 16.09 -0.40
CA GLN A 72 -3.77 17.28 -0.58
C GLN A 72 -4.49 17.27 -1.93
N ARG A 73 -3.80 16.91 -3.03
CA ARG A 73 -4.45 16.79 -4.36
C ARG A 73 -5.55 15.73 -4.39
N ILE A 74 -5.34 14.61 -3.70
CA ILE A 74 -6.38 13.57 -3.54
C ILE A 74 -7.57 14.20 -2.81
N ALA A 75 -7.34 14.78 -1.62
CA ALA A 75 -8.37 15.46 -0.84
C ALA A 75 -9.19 16.48 -1.66
N ASP A 76 -8.51 17.34 -2.41
CA ASP A 76 -9.15 18.39 -3.22
C ASP A 76 -10.01 17.84 -4.37
N THR A 77 -9.64 16.67 -4.93
CA THR A 77 -10.30 16.11 -6.12
C THR A 77 -11.38 15.08 -5.80
N SER A 78 -11.28 14.37 -4.67
CA SER A 78 -12.26 13.37 -4.24
C SER A 78 -13.23 13.86 -3.17
N GLY A 79 -12.96 15.01 -2.55
CA GLY A 79 -13.68 15.46 -1.35
C GLY A 79 -13.18 14.81 -0.05
N SER A 80 -12.13 13.97 -0.13
CA SER A 80 -11.44 13.39 1.02
C SER A 80 -10.74 14.48 1.86
N VAL A 81 -10.25 14.12 3.04
CA VAL A 81 -9.35 14.96 3.85
C VAL A 81 -8.13 14.16 4.29
N ILE A 82 -7.04 14.85 4.63
CA ILE A 82 -5.94 14.22 5.36
C ILE A 82 -6.43 14.05 6.82
N GLY A 83 -6.50 12.80 7.28
CA GLY A 83 -6.90 12.48 8.65
C GLY A 83 -5.72 12.34 9.61
N ALA A 84 -4.60 11.79 9.11
CA ALA A 84 -3.39 11.59 9.90
C ALA A 84 -2.13 11.63 9.05
N THR A 85 -1.01 11.90 9.70
CA THR A 85 0.31 11.52 9.19
C THR A 85 1.10 10.89 10.32
N VAL A 86 1.60 9.68 10.09
CA VAL A 86 2.45 8.96 11.03
C VAL A 86 3.87 8.90 10.50
N PHE A 87 4.83 8.88 11.42
CA PHE A 87 6.25 9.00 11.11
C PHE A 87 7.02 7.89 11.80
N GLU A 88 8.02 7.39 11.08
CA GLU A 88 8.90 6.35 11.59
C GLU A 88 9.74 6.84 12.77
N ASP A 89 10.32 8.04 12.67
CA ASP A 89 11.17 8.58 13.73
C ASP A 89 10.37 9.57 14.61
N ALA A 90 10.93 9.85 15.79
CA ALA A 90 10.55 10.99 16.61
C ALA A 90 10.74 12.32 15.86
N GLU A 91 10.08 13.37 16.35
CA GLU A 91 10.13 14.74 15.83
C GLU A 91 9.74 14.83 14.35
N TYR A 92 8.82 13.96 13.91
CA TYR A 92 8.33 13.87 12.53
C TYR A 92 9.42 13.56 11.50
N GLY A 93 10.49 12.89 11.95
CA GLY A 93 11.54 12.39 11.09
C GLY A 93 11.21 11.05 10.45
N GLY A 94 12.16 10.55 9.66
CA GLY A 94 12.04 9.20 9.11
C GLY A 94 11.17 9.12 7.87
N ALA A 95 10.78 7.90 7.50
CA ALA A 95 9.69 7.66 6.55
C ALA A 95 8.37 8.24 7.09
N SER A 96 7.43 8.54 6.19
CA SER A 96 6.10 9.03 6.59
C SER A 96 4.97 8.32 5.86
N LEU A 97 3.84 8.13 6.52
CA LEU A 97 2.60 7.68 5.91
C LEU A 97 1.51 8.73 6.15
N THR A 98 1.14 9.45 5.10
CA THR A 98 -0.01 10.36 5.07
C THR A 98 -1.26 9.57 4.74
N ILE A 99 -2.30 9.67 5.57
CA ILE A 99 -3.54 8.92 5.44
C ILE A 99 -4.65 9.89 5.02
N THR A 100 -5.29 9.63 3.88
CA THR A 100 -6.49 10.35 3.46
C THR A 100 -7.74 9.52 3.72
N VAL A 101 -8.80 10.17 4.21
CA VAL A 101 -10.12 9.57 4.50
C VAL A 101 -11.23 10.28 3.72
N PRO A 102 -12.32 9.59 3.35
CA PRO A 102 -13.39 10.16 2.51
C PRO A 102 -14.04 11.43 3.04
N GLU A 103 -14.03 11.64 4.35
CA GLU A 103 -14.66 12.78 5.01
C GLU A 103 -13.95 13.12 6.34
N PRO A 104 -14.10 14.35 6.86
CA PRO A 104 -13.66 14.68 8.21
C PRO A 104 -14.26 13.71 9.23
N CYS A 105 -13.43 13.19 10.14
CA CYS A 105 -13.90 12.23 11.14
C CYS A 105 -15.01 12.84 12.02
N PRO A 106 -16.19 12.21 12.09
CA PRO A 106 -17.27 12.59 12.97
C PRO A 106 -16.85 12.69 14.45
N LYS A 107 -17.60 13.44 15.25
CA LYS A 107 -17.41 13.49 16.72
C LYS A 107 -18.53 12.73 17.40
N ASN A 108 -18.52 11.41 17.22
CA ASN A 108 -19.55 10.46 17.65
C ASN A 108 -19.05 9.44 18.70
N ASP A 109 -17.84 9.61 19.24
CA ASP A 109 -17.19 8.71 20.19
C ASP A 109 -16.90 7.29 19.67
N GLU A 110 -16.91 7.10 18.34
CA GLU A 110 -16.59 5.84 17.66
C GLU A 110 -15.36 5.98 16.77
N VAL A 111 -14.65 4.88 16.46
CA VAL A 111 -13.58 4.89 15.46
C VAL A 111 -14.20 4.59 14.10
N ASP A 112 -14.25 5.59 13.23
CA ASP A 112 -14.91 5.49 11.93
C ASP A 112 -14.02 4.87 10.85
N PHE A 113 -12.69 5.09 10.94
CA PHE A 113 -11.74 4.54 9.97
C PHE A 113 -10.68 3.68 10.65
N TRP A 114 -10.61 2.41 10.26
CA TRP A 114 -9.63 1.44 10.73
C TRP A 114 -8.63 1.13 9.63
N LEU A 115 -7.34 1.18 9.96
CA LEU A 115 -6.25 0.94 9.04
C LEU A 115 -5.28 -0.07 9.64
N ASP A 116 -5.36 -1.30 9.16
CA ASP A 116 -4.33 -2.31 9.46
C ASP A 116 -3.06 -1.95 8.70
N LEU A 117 -1.96 -1.79 9.44
CA LEU A 117 -0.67 -1.51 8.84
C LEU A 117 -0.16 -2.77 8.16
N ASP A 118 0.53 -2.59 7.04
CA ASP A 118 1.29 -3.65 6.39
C ASP A 118 2.65 -3.84 7.09
N ASP A 119 3.34 -4.93 6.75
CA ASP A 119 4.59 -5.29 7.43
C ASP A 119 5.71 -4.25 7.26
N SER A 120 5.60 -3.36 6.25
CA SER A 120 6.52 -2.23 6.08
C SER A 120 6.37 -1.11 7.12
N TRP A 121 5.20 -1.02 7.77
CA TRP A 121 4.86 0.04 8.74
C TRP A 121 4.54 -0.45 10.15
N LYS A 122 4.15 -1.72 10.32
CA LYS A 122 3.94 -2.30 11.65
C LYS A 122 5.16 -2.08 12.54
N ASN A 123 4.91 -1.67 13.78
CA ASN A 123 5.92 -1.51 14.81
C ASN A 123 7.03 -0.50 14.48
N ARG A 124 6.73 0.54 13.67
CA ARG A 124 7.71 1.58 13.31
C ARG A 124 7.31 2.99 13.69
N ILE A 125 6.08 3.24 14.13
CA ILE A 125 5.61 4.60 14.37
C ILE A 125 6.22 5.14 15.68
N SER A 126 6.90 6.29 15.60
CA SER A 126 7.47 7.02 16.75
C SER A 126 6.97 8.45 16.91
N SER A 127 6.26 9.02 15.92
CA SER A 127 5.56 10.29 16.06
C SER A 127 4.33 10.41 15.15
N VAL A 128 3.39 11.28 15.52
CA VAL A 128 2.08 11.39 14.87
C VAL A 128 1.65 12.85 14.72
N GLN A 129 0.99 13.17 13.62
CA GLN A 129 0.24 14.41 13.43
C GLN A 129 -1.22 14.08 13.10
N ALA A 130 -2.13 14.52 13.97
CA ALA A 130 -3.56 14.53 13.70
C ALA A 130 -3.92 15.72 12.79
N TRP A 131 -4.84 15.51 11.86
CA TRP A 131 -5.27 16.53 10.88
C TRP A 131 -6.79 16.61 10.79
N SER A 132 -7.29 17.72 10.25
CA SER A 132 -8.73 17.99 10.13
C SER A 132 -9.43 17.84 11.50
N THR A 133 -10.61 17.23 11.54
CA THR A 133 -11.28 16.84 12.79
C THR A 133 -10.80 15.50 13.33
N CYS A 134 -9.91 14.77 12.66
CA CYS A 134 -9.59 13.39 13.00
C CYS A 134 -8.70 13.28 14.24
N TRP A 135 -9.14 12.48 15.21
CA TRP A 135 -8.35 12.04 16.35
C TRP A 135 -7.69 10.70 16.01
N VAL A 136 -6.40 10.59 16.32
CA VAL A 136 -5.63 9.38 15.98
C VAL A 136 -5.53 8.46 17.18
N TRP A 137 -5.87 7.19 16.98
CA TRP A 137 -5.69 6.10 17.92
C TRP A 137 -4.65 5.14 17.37
N LEU A 138 -3.74 4.70 18.23
CA LEU A 138 -2.70 3.73 17.89
C LEU A 138 -2.94 2.44 18.67
N TYR A 139 -3.04 1.34 17.94
CA TYR A 139 -3.32 0.02 18.48
C TYR A 139 -2.12 -0.89 18.27
N PRO A 140 -1.46 -1.36 19.33
CA PRO A 140 -0.52 -2.45 19.29
C PRO A 140 -1.23 -3.80 19.32
N ASP A 141 -0.50 -4.85 18.95
CA ASP A 141 -1.00 -6.23 18.93
C ASP A 141 -1.44 -6.73 20.33
N SER A 142 -0.94 -6.11 21.40
CA SER A 142 -1.33 -6.44 22.77
C SER A 142 -2.77 -6.03 23.14
N GLY A 143 -3.46 -5.25 22.31
CA GLY A 143 -4.85 -4.83 22.50
C GLY A 143 -5.07 -3.53 23.30
N ASP A 144 -4.08 -3.06 24.05
CA ASP A 144 -4.14 -1.76 24.74
C ASP A 144 -3.90 -0.58 23.78
N ARG A 145 -4.77 0.42 23.70
CA ARG A 145 -4.58 1.55 22.77
C ARG A 145 -3.89 2.77 23.40
N ALA A 146 -3.21 3.55 22.57
CA ALA A 146 -2.76 4.90 22.90
C ALA A 146 -3.51 5.97 22.10
N GLY A 147 -3.68 7.14 22.70
CA GLY A 147 -4.47 8.24 22.14
C GLY A 147 -5.70 8.56 23.00
N PRO A 148 -6.64 9.38 22.49
CA PRO A 148 -6.61 9.95 21.15
C PRO A 148 -5.57 11.06 21.05
N TYR A 149 -4.75 11.03 20.01
CA TYR A 149 -3.91 12.16 19.63
C TYR A 149 -4.78 13.15 18.86
N LYS A 150 -5.07 14.29 19.48
CA LYS A 150 -5.95 15.34 18.91
C LYS A 150 -5.17 16.44 18.17
N GLU A 151 -3.86 16.47 18.38
CA GLU A 151 -2.93 17.43 17.81
C GLU A 151 -1.65 16.68 17.40
N LYS A 152 -0.53 17.40 17.28
CA LYS A 152 0.76 16.79 16.98
C LYS A 152 1.40 16.18 18.22
N ALA A 153 1.93 14.97 18.07
CA ALA A 153 2.69 14.25 19.08
C ALA A 153 4.10 13.99 18.53
N PRO A 154 5.10 14.84 18.83
CA PRO A 154 6.46 14.72 18.29
C PRO A 154 7.21 13.50 18.85
N ARG A 155 6.82 12.98 20.02
CA ARG A 155 7.36 11.74 20.57
C ARG A 155 6.24 10.92 21.16
N LEU A 156 6.19 9.64 20.79
CA LEU A 156 5.34 8.68 21.46
C LEU A 156 5.97 8.24 22.79
N ASN A 157 5.13 7.84 23.74
CA ASN A 157 5.62 7.27 24.99
C ASN A 157 6.11 5.84 24.76
N SER A 158 6.92 5.32 25.69
CA SER A 158 7.49 3.96 25.60
C SER A 158 6.44 2.84 25.57
N GLY A 159 5.20 3.13 25.96
CA GLY A 159 4.09 2.17 25.89
C GLY A 159 3.64 1.87 24.46
N ILE A 160 3.83 2.79 23.51
CA ILE A 160 3.31 2.64 22.13
C ILE A 160 4.35 2.89 21.02
N ASN A 161 5.47 3.55 21.33
CA ASN A 161 6.57 3.77 20.39
C ASN A 161 7.01 2.44 19.77
N ASP A 162 7.07 2.36 18.44
CA ASP A 162 7.47 1.16 17.69
C ASP A 162 6.63 -0.09 17.99
N ARG A 163 5.36 0.08 18.32
CA ARG A 163 4.47 -1.05 18.67
C ARG A 163 3.13 -1.06 17.93
N THR A 164 2.85 -0.03 17.15
CA THR A 164 1.55 0.12 16.48
C THR A 164 1.41 -0.87 15.32
N VAL A 165 0.31 -1.60 15.27
CA VAL A 165 -0.07 -2.50 14.16
C VAL A 165 -1.33 -2.05 13.43
N THR A 166 -2.19 -1.27 14.09
CA THR A 166 -3.41 -0.70 13.50
C THR A 166 -3.55 0.76 13.91
N VAL A 167 -3.97 1.62 12.97
CA VAL A 167 -4.32 3.02 13.20
C VAL A 167 -5.83 3.18 13.11
N GLY A 168 -6.43 3.85 14.10
CA GLY A 168 -7.84 4.22 14.09
C GLY A 168 -8.00 5.74 14.00
N LEU A 169 -9.00 6.22 13.25
CA LEU A 169 -9.37 7.63 13.17
C LEU A 169 -10.82 7.85 13.61
N SER A 170 -11.03 8.84 14.48
CA SER A 170 -12.31 9.21 15.10
C SER A 170 -12.50 10.72 15.24
#